data_AF-A0A350PA41-F1
#
_entry.id   AF-A0A350PA41-F1
#
_cell.length_a   1.000
_cell.length_b   1.000
_cell.length_c   1.000
_cell.angle_alpha   90.00
_cell.angle_beta   90.00
_cell.angle_gamma   90.00
#
_symmetry.space_group_name_H-M   'P 1'
#
loop_
_entity.id
_entity.type
_entity.pdbx_description
1 polymer ?
#
loop_
_entity_poly.entity_id
_entity_poly.type
_entity_poly.pdbx_seq_one_letter_code
_entity_poly.pdbx_strand_id
1 'polypeptide(L)' 'MSVERNFIIGDIQGCYEGLQRLLDKVSFNPEQDTLHGVGDLVARGEDSLST' A
#
# COMPACT_ATOMS: atom_id res chain seq x y z
N MET A 1 -23.65 -1.02 11.59
CA MET A 1 -23.31 -0.72 10.19
C MET A 1 -21.80 -0.50 10.14
N SER A 2 -21.06 -1.43 9.55
CA SER A 2 -19.63 -1.23 9.31
C SER A 2 -19.50 -0.23 8.16
N VAL A 3 -18.66 0.79 8.33
CA VAL A 3 -18.37 1.78 7.28
C VAL A 3 -17.11 1.29 6.58
N GLU A 4 -17.22 0.95 5.30
CA GLU A 4 -16.06 0.61 4.47
C GLU A 4 -15.22 1.87 4.21
N ARG A 5 -13.90 1.78 4.35
CA ARG A 5 -12.97 2.88 4.08
C ARG A 5 -12.15 2.58 2.82
N ASN A 6 -12.02 3.56 1.94
CA ASN A 6 -11.21 3.46 0.74
C ASN A 6 -9.94 4.29 0.92
N PHE A 7 -8.78 3.63 0.83
CA PHE A 7 -7.47 4.24 0.91
C PHE A 7 -6.89 4.37 -0.49
N ILE A 8 -6.44 5.57 -0.84
CA ILE A 8 -5.78 5.84 -2.13
C ILE A 8 -4.33 6.14 -1.82
N ILE A 9 -3.42 5.33 -2.36
CA ILE A 9 -1.97 5.48 -2.19
C ILE A 9 -1.34 5.76 -3.55
N GLY A 10 -0.51 6.80 -3.58
CA GLY A 10 0.29 7.18 -4.75
C GLY A 10 1.47 6.23 -4.98
N ASP A 11 2.56 6.75 -5.53
CA ASP A 11 3.73 5.95 -5.88
C ASP A 11 4.34 5.25 -4.65
N ILE A 12 4.47 3.92 -4.73
CA ILE A 12 5.11 3.10 -3.68
C ILE A 12 6.59 2.91 -4.00
N GLN A 13 6.98 2.92 -5.27
CA GLN A 13 8.34 2.73 -5.78
C GLN A 13 9.04 1.53 -5.12
N GLY A 14 8.35 0.40 -4.96
CA GLY A 14 8.88 -0.80 -4.29
C GLY A 14 9.14 -0.66 -2.78
N CYS A 15 8.77 0.47 -2.14
CA CYS A 15 8.98 0.70 -0.71
C CYS A 15 7.91 -0.01 0.15
N TYR A 16 7.99 -1.34 0.20
CA TYR A 16 7.03 -2.16 0.95
C TYR A 16 6.99 -1.82 2.44
N GLU A 17 8.15 -1.61 3.08
CA GLU A 17 8.20 -1.26 4.50
C GLU A 17 7.53 0.10 4.78
N GLY A 18 7.72 1.07 3.88
CA GLY A 18 7.08 2.38 3.97
C GLY A 18 5.55 2.28 3.87
N LEU A 19 5.07 1.45 2.95
CA LEU A 19 3.65 1.15 2.80
C LEU A 19 3.08 0.51 4.07
N GLN A 20 3.72 -0.53 4.61
CA GLN A 20 3.25 -1.20 5.83
C GLN A 20 3.13 -0.23 7.02
N ARG A 21 4.17 0.58 7.26
CA ARG A 21 4.14 1.58 8.33
C ARG A 21 3.02 2.60 8.16
N LEU A 22 2.62 2.91 6.93
CA LEU A 22 1.52 3.83 6.65
C LEU A 22 0.17 3.17 6.91
N LEU A 23 -0.01 1.92 6.49
CA LEU A 23 -1.20 1.12 6.74
C LEU A 23 -1.43 0.88 8.25
N ASP A 24 -0.35 0.65 9.01
CA ASP A 24 -0.42 0.49 10.47
C ASP A 24 -0.93 1.76 11.16
N LYS A 25 -0.47 2.95 10.73
CA LYS A 25 -0.88 4.25 11.30
C LYS A 25 -2.37 4.54 11.14
N VAL A 26 -3.00 4.01 10.07
CA VAL A 26 -4.43 4.21 9.81
C VAL A 26 -5.29 3.03 10.27
N SER A 27 -4.65 2.03 10.90
CA SER A 27 -5.29 0.77 11.31
C SER A 27 -6.07 0.17 10.14
N PHE A 28 -5.37 -0.01 9.01
CA PHE A 28 -5.94 -0.62 7.82
C PHE A 28 -6.36 -2.06 8.11
N ASN A 29 -7.60 -2.38 7.75
CA ASN A 29 -8.16 -3.72 7.88
C ASN A 29 -8.49 -4.27 6.48
N PRO A 30 -7.75 -5.26 5.96
CA PRO A 30 -8.00 -5.83 4.65
C PRO A 30 -9.36 -6.54 4.51
N GLU A 31 -10.05 -6.85 5.61
CA GLU A 31 -11.39 -7.45 5.58
C GLU A 31 -12.52 -6.41 5.46
N GLN A 32 -12.23 -5.12 5.68
CA GLN A 32 -13.23 -4.04 5.72
C GLN A 32 -12.86 -2.81 4.89
N ASP A 33 -11.57 -2.63 4.61
CA ASP A 33 -11.03 -1.49 3.90
C ASP A 33 -10.50 -1.91 2.53
N THR A 34 -10.62 -1.02 1.56
CA THR A 34 -10.06 -1.23 0.22
C THR A 34 -8.87 -0.32 0.02
N LEU A 35 -7.78 -0.87 -0.51
CA LEU A 35 -6.56 -0.14 -0.86
C LEU A 35 -6.45 -0.01 -2.38
N HIS A 36 -6.42 1.23 -2.88
CA HIS A 36 -6.22 1.57 -4.29
C HIS A 36 -4.82 2.17 -4.47
N GLY A 37 -3.95 1.46 -5.18
CA GLY A 37 -2.68 2.00 -5.65
C GLY A 37 -2.87 2.73 -6.98
N VAL A 38 -2.50 4.00 -7.06
CA VAL A 38 -2.69 4.84 -8.27
C VAL A 38 -1.37 5.15 -9.02
N GLY A 39 -0.24 4.59 -8.59
CA GLY A 39 1.05 4.85 -9.22
C GLY A 39 2.16 3.88 -8.81
N ASP A 40 3.27 3.91 -9.54
CA ASP A 40 4.47 3.04 -9.51
C ASP A 40 4.56 2.14 -8.27
N LEU A 41 3.94 0.95 -8.34
CA LEU A 41 3.97 -0.02 -7.24
C LEU A 41 5.37 -0.60 -7.04
N VAL A 42 6.14 -0.68 -8.12
CA VAL A 42 7.49 -1.26 -8.19
C VAL A 42 8.45 -0.18 -8.64
N ALA A 43 9.63 -0.08 -8.02
CA ALA A 43 10.70 0.78 -8.50
C ALA A 43 11.21 0.27 -9.86
N ARG A 44 11.37 1.16 -10.84
CA ARG A 44 12.15 0.83 -12.04
C ARG A 44 13.65 0.83 -11.67
N GLY A 45 14.12 -0.32 -11.21
CA GLY A 45 15.52 -0.58 -10.86
C GLY A 45 15.74 -2.08 -10.62
N GLU A 46 16.97 -2.55 -10.83
CA GLU A 46 17.36 -3.97 -10.93
C GLU A 46 17.06 -4.86 -9.69
N ASP A 47 16.48 -4.32 -8.62
CA ASP A 47 16.17 -5.02 -7.36
C ASP A 47 14.72 -5.47 -7.20
N SER A 48 13.94 -5.55 -8.30
CA SER A 48 12.55 -6.05 -8.26
C SER A 48 12.42 -7.56 -7.96
N LEU A 49 13.53 -8.29 -7.78
CA LEU A 49 13.53 -9.75 -7.62
C LEU A 49 14.65 -10.26 -6.67
N SER A 50 14.95 -9.57 -5.58
CA SER A 50 15.78 -10.15 -4.52
C SER A 50 14.88 -10.73 -3.44
N THR A 51 14.47 -11.99 -3.68
CA THR A 51 13.98 -12.97 -2.67
C THR A 51 15.10 -13.34 -1.71
#